data_AF-A0A0S7ZAX2-F1
#
_entry.id   AF-A0A0S7ZAX2-F1
#
_cell.length_a   1.000
_cell.length_b   1.000
_cell.length_c   1.000
_cell.angle_alpha   90.00
_cell.angle_beta   90.00
_cell.angle_gamma   90.00
#
_symmetry.space_group_name_H-M   'P 1'
#
loop_
_entity.id
_entity.type
_entity.pdbx_description
1 polymer ?
#
loop_
_entity_poly.entity_id
_entity_poly.type
_entity_poly.pdbx_seq_one_letter_code
_entity_poly.pdbx_strand_id
1 'polypeptide(L)' 'MLSRAVLDQKIATLREVEPDLVASGNPGCIMQIGAGLAASGSELRVVHPVEILDWSYQEAGVYDL' A
#
# COMPACT_ATOMS: atom_id res chain seq x y z
N MET A 1 -19.62 10.00 6.80
CA MET A 1 -18.50 10.96 6.68
C MET A 1 -17.84 10.77 5.33
N LEU A 2 -17.37 11.85 4.69
CA LEU A 2 -16.74 11.81 3.37
C LEU A 2 -15.50 10.92 3.32
N SER A 3 -14.65 10.96 4.36
CA SER A 3 -13.41 10.17 4.43
C SER A 3 -13.65 8.66 4.33
N ARG A 4 -14.76 8.17 4.88
CA ARG A 4 -15.12 6.74 4.84
C ARG A 4 -15.59 6.32 3.45
N ALA A 5 -16.42 7.12 2.79
CA ALA A 5 -16.86 6.85 1.42
C ALA A 5 -15.68 6.78 0.43
N VAL A 6 -14.71 7.68 0.58
CA VAL A 6 -13.47 7.66 -0.24
C VAL A 6 -12.66 6.39 0.05
N LEU A 7 -12.55 5.98 1.31
CA LEU A 7 -11.88 4.73 1.65
C LEU A 7 -12.59 3.53 1.02
N ASP A 8 -13.91 3.42 1.19
CA ASP A 8 -14.71 2.31 0.68
C ASP A 8 -14.56 2.17 -0.84
N GLN A 9 -14.56 3.29 -1.58
CA GLN A 9 -14.30 3.31 -3.02
C GLN A 9 -12.89 2.81 -3.37
N LYS A 10 -11.85 3.26 -2.66
CA LYS A 10 -10.48 2.79 -2.88
C LYS A 10 -10.37 1.27 -2.68
N ILE A 11 -10.96 0.73 -1.61
CA ILE A 11 -10.92 -0.70 -1.32
C ILE A 11 -11.66 -1.51 -2.41
N ALA A 12 -12.79 -1.02 -2.90
CA ALA A 12 -13.51 -1.67 -4.00
C ALA A 12 -12.63 -1.76 -5.26
N THR A 13 -12.01 -0.64 -5.67
CA THR A 13 -11.12 -0.63 -6.85
C THR A 13 -9.90 -1.52 -6.66
N LEU A 14 -9.28 -1.54 -5.48
CA LEU A 14 -8.12 -2.38 -5.21
C LEU A 14 -8.43 -3.89 -5.30
N ARG A 15 -9.66 -4.29 -4.94
CA ARG A 15 -10.13 -5.67 -5.10
C ARG A 15 -10.39 -6.06 -6.55
N GLU A 16 -10.77 -5.10 -7.38
CA GLU A 16 -10.98 -5.34 -8.82
C GLU A 16 -9.67 -5.40 -9.60
N VAL A 17 -8.69 -4.59 -9.23
CA VAL A 17 -7.40 -4.48 -9.93
C VAL A 17 -6.40 -5.55 -9.47
N GLU A 18 -6.52 -6.06 -8.25
CA GLU A 18 -5.62 -7.06 -7.66
C GLU A 18 -4.12 -6.74 -7.86
N PRO A 19 -3.65 -5.53 -7.47
CA PRO A 19 -2.24 -5.18 -7.63
C PRO A 19 -1.36 -6.00 -6.66
N ASP A 20 -0.07 -6.14 -6.98
CA ASP A 20 0.88 -6.78 -6.07
C ASP A 20 1.08 -5.96 -4.78
N LEU A 21 1.11 -4.63 -4.92
CA LEU A 21 1.38 -3.67 -3.85
C LEU A 21 0.67 -2.33 -4.09
N VAL A 22 0.37 -1.61 -3.02
CA VAL A 22 -0.07 -0.20 -3.06
C VAL A 22 1.00 0.69 -2.46
N ALA A 23 1.55 1.63 -3.22
CA ALA A 23 2.55 2.56 -2.70
C ALA A 23 1.92 3.90 -2.28
N SER A 24 2.30 4.44 -1.12
CA SER A 24 1.91 5.79 -0.71
C SER A 24 2.99 6.46 0.14
N GLY A 25 3.29 7.73 -0.15
CA GLY A 25 4.20 8.55 0.68
C GLY A 25 3.53 9.27 1.85
N ASN A 26 2.20 9.14 2.01
CA ASN A 26 1.46 9.81 3.08
C ASN A 26 1.11 8.80 4.19
N PRO A 27 1.69 8.90 5.40
CA PRO A 27 1.40 8.00 6.51
C PRO A 27 -0.10 7.89 6.84
N GLY A 28 -0.84 9.00 6.77
CA GLY A 28 -2.28 8.98 6.99
C GLY A 28 -3.04 8.14 5.96
N CYS A 29 -2.62 8.18 4.69
CA CYS A 29 -3.18 7.32 3.65
C CYS A 29 -2.79 5.86 3.86
N ILE A 30 -1.53 5.58 4.23
CA ILE A 30 -1.08 4.21 4.54
C ILE A 30 -1.96 3.62 5.64
N MET A 31 -2.11 4.33 6.75
CA MET A 31 -2.94 3.89 7.88
C MET A 31 -4.41 3.72 7.47
N GLN A 32 -4.98 4.67 6.73
CA GLN A 32 -6.39 4.63 6.35
C GLN A 32 -6.70 3.48 5.39
N ILE A 33 -5.88 3.30 4.35
CA ILE A 33 -6.04 2.24 3.35
C ILE A 33 -5.73 0.88 3.99
N GLY A 34 -4.66 0.79 4.79
CA GLY A 34 -4.30 -0.43 5.52
C GLY A 34 -5.40 -0.89 6.47
N ALA A 35 -6.02 0.03 7.22
CA ALA A 35 -7.18 -0.29 8.06
C ALA A 35 -8.37 -0.78 7.23
N GLY A 36 -8.61 -0.15 6.08
CA GLY A 36 -9.65 -0.58 5.13
C GLY A 36 -9.41 -2.01 4.62
N LEU A 37 -8.18 -2.33 4.17
CA LEU A 37 -7.79 -3.64 3.66
C LEU A 37 -7.90 -4.73 4.74
N ALA A 38 -7.41 -4.44 5.95
CA ALA A 38 -7.51 -5.34 7.10
C ALA A 38 -8.96 -5.64 7.46
N ALA A 39 -9.83 -4.62 7.53
CA ALA A 39 -11.27 -4.82 7.76
C ALA A 39 -11.96 -5.59 6.63
N SER A 40 -11.36 -5.56 5.43
CA SER A 40 -11.81 -6.24 4.22
C SER A 40 -11.36 -7.70 4.14
N GLY A 41 -10.46 -8.15 5.03
CA GLY A 41 -9.83 -9.47 4.97
C GLY A 41 -8.83 -9.62 3.81
N SER A 42 -8.31 -8.52 3.26
CA SER A 42 -7.36 -8.56 2.15
C SER A 42 -5.93 -8.67 2.68
N GLU A 43 -5.11 -9.48 2.02
CA GLU A 43 -3.67 -9.60 2.29
C GLU A 43 -2.81 -8.58 1.50
N LEU A 44 -3.45 -7.71 0.70
CA LEU A 44 -2.77 -6.66 -0.04
C LEU A 44 -2.06 -5.71 0.93
N ARG A 45 -0.80 -5.37 0.61
CA ARG A 45 0.04 -4.49 1.44
C ARG A 45 0.06 -3.07 0.88
N VAL A 46 -0.07 -2.10 1.78
CA VAL A 46 0.24 -0.69 1.50
C VAL A 46 1.62 -0.40 2.05
N VAL A 47 2.52 0.09 1.20
CA VAL A 47 3.93 0.26 1.50
C VAL A 47 4.36 1.70 1.24
N HIS A 48 5.39 2.15 1.92
CA HIS A 48 6.05 3.40 1.60
C HIS A 48 6.97 3.20 0.38
N PRO A 49 7.04 4.15 -0.57
CA PRO A 49 7.94 4.03 -1.73
C PRO A 49 9.41 3.77 -1.38
N VAL A 50 9.88 4.22 -0.22
CA VAL A 50 11.25 3.92 0.25
C VAL A 50 11.46 2.44 0.51
N GLU A 51 10.45 1.68 0.93
CA GLU A 51 10.57 0.22 1.09
C GLU A 51 10.82 -0.45 -0.26
N ILE A 52 10.11 0.00 -1.31
CA ILE A 52 10.30 -0.50 -2.69
C ILE A 52 11.71 -0.18 -3.19
N LEU A 53 12.19 1.04 -2.94
CA LEU A 53 13.56 1.44 -3.30
C LEU A 53 14.59 0.61 -2.54
N ASP A 54 14.38 0.38 -1.24
CA ASP A 54 15.28 -0.44 -0.43
C ASP A 54 15.37 -1.87 -0.97
N TRP A 55 14.24 -2.52 -1.27
CA TRP A 55 14.25 -3.85 -1.89
C TRP A 55 14.98 -3.87 -3.23
N SER A 56 14.75 -2.86 -4.07
CA SER A 56 15.43 -2.71 -5.36
C SER A 56 16.95 -2.54 -5.21
N TYR A 57 17.38 -1.74 -4.24
CA TYR A 57 18.81 -1.53 -3.95
C TYR A 57 19.48 -2.77 -3.36
N GLN A 58 18.77 -3.51 -2.50
CA GLN A 58 19.24 -4.81 -2.02
C GLN A 58 19.41 -5.81 -3.18
N GLU A 59 18.40 -5.93 -4.03
CA GLU A 59 18.43 -6.85 -5.18
C GLU A 59 19.54 -6.49 -6.19
N ALA A 60 19.80 -5.20 -6.38
CA ALA A 60 20.86 -4.71 -7.26
C ALA A 60 22.28 -4.78 -6.64
N GLY A 61 22.44 -5.27 -5.41
CA GLY A 61 23.74 -5.37 -4.72
C GLY A 61 24.37 -4.02 -4.37
N VAL A 62 23.57 -2.95 -4.26
CA VAL A 62 24.06 -1.58 -4.01
C VAL A 62 24.76 -1.48 -2.64
N TYR A 63 24.36 -2.32 -1.69
CA TYR A 63 24.91 -2.31 -0.33
C TYR A 63 26.10 -3.25 -0.13
N ASP A 64 26.51 -4.02 -1.14
CA ASP A 64 27.58 -5.03 -1.04
C ASP A 64 29.00 -4.43 -1.23
N LEU A 65 29.13 -3.10 -1.18
CA LEU A 65 30.38 -2.34 -1.36
C LEU A 65 31.34 -2.46 -0.18
#